data_AF-A0A2K4WAA4-F1
#
_entry.id   AF-A0A2K4WAA4-F1
#
_cell.length_a   1.000
_cell.length_b   1.000
_cell.length_c   1.000
_cell.angle_alpha   90.00
_cell.angle_beta   90.00
_cell.angle_gamma   90.00
#
_symmetry.space_group_name_H-M   'P 1'
#
loop_
_entity.id
_entity.type
_entity.pdbx_description
1 polymer ?
#
loop_
_entity_poly.entity_id
_entity_poly.type
_entity_poly.pdbx_seq_one_letter_code
_entity_poly.pdbx_strand_id
1 'polypeptide(L)'
;MCGPGDASFVRDLPGTGSETRRLGVPDATEVTGFGAASQPIANKFAHRLRLSFPTLWYDPRRLDTTFGGIMGRYTEQAKLAAVQEYCAGKAGLRDVAHRHDVDFSCLRQWVAAYQIHGVAGLQEKKRQRYSDEFKLTVLKRMHDERLSLRQTAALFDIRQFGIIGLWQRHYEEGAFDASSKPPTKAGRPRKMTTALPPVNVPSIDDESRSRDELLAEVKQLRMEVDYLKKLDALAQKKQRIAQQKKRKS
;
A
#
# COMPACT_ATOMS: atom_id res chain seq x y z
N MET A 1 42.50 48.60 7.21
CA MET A 1 42.96 47.32 7.80
C MET A 1 43.21 47.60 9.27
N CYS A 2 42.74 46.75 10.19
CA CYS A 2 42.89 46.93 11.65
C CYS A 2 43.20 45.57 12.32
N GLY A 3 43.96 45.63 13.42
CA GLY A 3 44.61 44.53 14.17
C GLY A 3 45.97 45.04 14.70
N PRO A 4 46.72 44.33 15.58
CA PRO A 4 46.51 43.00 16.18
C PRO A 4 45.55 43.04 17.40
N GLY A 5 45.43 42.06 18.34
CA GLY A 5 46.33 40.99 18.82
C GLY A 5 47.19 41.46 20.02
N ASP A 6 47.57 40.66 21.01
CA ASP A 6 47.39 39.20 21.15
C ASP A 6 47.45 38.66 22.61
N ALA A 7 47.24 37.35 22.72
CA ALA A 7 46.97 36.47 23.87
C ALA A 7 47.89 36.41 25.11
N SER A 8 47.32 35.83 26.19
CA SER A 8 47.96 35.03 27.27
C SER A 8 46.89 34.13 27.95
N PHE A 9 47.05 32.91 28.52
CA PHE A 9 48.18 32.07 29.03
C PHE A 9 48.28 32.07 30.59
N VAL A 10 48.12 30.96 31.36
CA VAL A 10 47.89 29.53 30.98
C VAL A 10 47.06 28.61 31.94
N ARG A 11 47.59 28.10 33.07
CA ARG A 11 46.99 27.06 33.98
C ARG A 11 47.47 27.27 35.43
N ASP A 12 46.76 26.71 36.43
CA ASP A 12 47.31 25.69 37.36
C ASP A 12 46.28 25.10 38.38
N LEU A 13 46.75 24.14 39.19
CA LEU A 13 46.06 23.29 40.20
C LEU A 13 46.87 23.33 41.53
N PRO A 14 46.53 22.60 42.63
CA PRO A 14 45.25 22.12 43.17
C PRO A 14 45.02 22.61 44.64
N GLY A 15 43.98 22.12 45.35
CA GLY A 15 43.74 22.44 46.77
C GLY A 15 43.10 21.32 47.62
N THR A 16 43.76 21.02 48.74
CA THR A 16 43.33 20.31 49.97
C THR A 16 41.94 20.74 50.52
N GLY A 17 41.20 19.97 51.34
CA GLY A 17 41.39 18.64 51.95
C GLY A 17 40.60 18.53 53.29
N SER A 18 40.44 17.32 53.89
CA SER A 18 39.82 17.05 55.23
C SER A 18 38.30 17.36 55.37
N GLU A 19 37.49 16.78 56.30
CA GLU A 19 37.74 15.78 57.35
C GLU A 19 36.45 14.98 57.78
N THR A 20 36.65 13.77 58.32
CA THR A 20 35.86 13.00 59.34
C THR A 20 34.31 13.00 59.50
N ARG A 21 33.77 11.78 59.69
CA ARG A 21 32.79 11.32 60.73
C ARG A 21 31.31 11.78 60.66
N ARG A 22 30.32 11.02 61.18
CA ARG A 22 30.18 9.56 61.47
C ARG A 22 28.68 9.21 61.65
N LEU A 23 28.30 7.95 61.37
CA LEU A 23 27.05 7.24 61.77
C LEU A 23 25.73 7.73 61.13
N GLY A 24 24.84 6.77 60.79
CA GLY A 24 23.56 7.05 60.12
C GLY A 24 22.92 5.82 59.47
N VAL A 25 22.72 4.75 60.24
CA VAL A 25 21.99 3.51 59.87
C VAL A 25 20.88 3.41 60.93
N PRO A 26 19.58 3.26 60.58
CA PRO A 26 19.13 1.94 60.12
C PRO A 26 17.94 1.84 59.14
N ASP A 27 17.77 0.58 58.72
CA ASP A 27 16.53 -0.12 58.41
C ASP A 27 15.87 0.01 57.03
N ALA A 28 15.04 -0.99 56.73
CA ALA A 28 14.64 -1.40 55.40
C ALA A 28 13.26 -0.87 54.96
N THR A 29 13.04 -0.91 53.65
CA THR A 29 11.78 -1.44 53.11
C THR A 29 12.03 -2.02 51.73
N GLU A 30 11.41 -3.17 51.43
CA GLU A 30 11.53 -3.83 50.14
C GLU A 30 10.63 -3.15 49.09
N VAL A 31 11.16 -2.89 47.89
CA VAL A 31 10.33 -2.69 46.69
C VAL A 31 10.87 -3.55 45.54
N THR A 32 10.33 -4.77 45.50
CA THR A 32 10.06 -5.59 44.31
C THR A 32 10.66 -5.14 42.97
N GLY A 33 11.65 -5.90 42.48
CA GLY A 33 12.29 -5.63 41.19
C GLY A 33 11.40 -5.95 39.97
N PHE A 34 11.42 -5.07 38.97
CA PHE A 34 10.83 -5.31 37.66
C PHE A 34 11.81 -5.99 36.71
N GLY A 35 11.89 -7.32 36.79
CA GLY A 35 12.61 -8.15 35.82
C GLY A 35 11.89 -8.18 34.47
N ALA A 36 12.16 -7.20 33.60
CA ALA A 36 11.57 -7.08 32.27
C ALA A 36 12.11 -8.17 31.30
N ALA A 37 11.61 -9.39 31.45
CA ALA A 37 11.99 -10.54 30.63
C ALA A 37 11.44 -10.41 29.21
N SER A 38 12.29 -9.93 28.28
CA SER A 38 12.01 -9.94 26.83
C SER A 38 11.82 -11.38 26.33
N GLN A 39 10.56 -11.81 26.19
CA GLN A 39 10.24 -13.09 25.58
C GLN A 39 10.40 -13.02 24.05
N PRO A 40 11.22 -13.89 23.42
CA PRO A 40 11.28 -13.96 21.97
C PRO A 40 9.99 -14.58 21.41
N ILE A 41 9.47 -14.01 20.32
CA ILE A 41 8.26 -14.51 19.66
C ILE A 41 8.55 -15.85 18.98
N ALA A 42 8.26 -16.95 19.69
CA ALA A 42 8.54 -18.30 19.25
C ALA A 42 7.67 -18.69 18.04
N ASN A 43 8.27 -18.69 16.85
CA ASN A 43 7.64 -19.04 15.58
C ASN A 43 7.26 -20.54 15.51
N LYS A 44 6.02 -20.87 15.88
CA LYS A 44 5.50 -22.26 15.84
C LYS A 44 4.77 -22.57 14.52
N PHE A 45 5.54 -22.85 13.47
CA PHE A 45 5.05 -23.52 12.25
C PHE A 45 5.65 -24.93 12.15
N ALA A 46 4.82 -25.96 12.39
CA ALA A 46 5.21 -27.36 12.26
C ALA A 46 4.09 -28.20 11.64
N HIS A 47 4.48 -28.97 10.62
CA HIS A 47 3.89 -30.18 10.01
C HIS A 47 2.41 -30.55 10.33
N ARG A 48 1.48 -30.54 9.36
CA ARG A 48 1.36 -31.39 8.15
C ARG A 48 0.91 -32.84 8.46
N LEU A 49 -0.36 -33.12 8.17
CA LEU A 49 -0.81 -34.45 7.73
C LEU A 49 -1.52 -34.37 6.38
N ARG A 50 -1.43 -35.45 5.60
CA ARG A 50 -2.18 -35.66 4.35
C ARG A 50 -3.45 -36.45 4.65
N LEU A 51 -4.58 -36.01 4.12
CA LEU A 51 -5.64 -36.88 3.60
C LEU A 51 -6.02 -36.37 2.20
N SER A 52 -6.67 -37.19 1.37
CA SER A 52 -6.68 -37.02 -0.09
C SER A 52 -8.07 -37.17 -0.72
N PHE A 53 -8.23 -36.50 -1.87
CA PHE A 53 -9.35 -36.58 -2.83
C PHE A 53 -10.71 -35.99 -2.38
N PRO A 54 -11.61 -35.68 -3.34
CA PRO A 54 -11.43 -35.47 -4.78
C PRO A 54 -11.80 -34.05 -5.24
N THR A 55 -11.54 -33.75 -6.52
CA THR A 55 -11.90 -32.48 -7.17
C THR A 55 -13.32 -32.46 -7.71
N LEU A 56 -14.04 -31.38 -7.45
CA LEU A 56 -14.91 -30.75 -8.45
C LEU A 56 -14.67 -29.23 -8.43
N TRP A 57 -14.67 -28.62 -9.62
CA TRP A 57 -14.39 -27.19 -9.80
C TRP A 57 -15.68 -26.40 -10.06
N TYR A 58 -15.64 -25.10 -9.74
CA TYR A 58 -16.40 -24.03 -10.40
C TYR A 58 -17.90 -23.86 -10.04
N ASP A 59 -18.20 -22.86 -9.20
CA ASP A 59 -19.51 -22.18 -9.20
C ASP A 59 -19.33 -20.75 -9.79
N PRO A 60 -19.97 -20.41 -10.91
CA PRO A 60 -19.68 -19.20 -11.69
C PRO A 60 -20.52 -17.96 -11.29
N ARG A 61 -20.40 -17.46 -10.05
CA ARG A 61 -20.95 -16.14 -9.65
C ARG A 61 -19.90 -15.16 -9.14
N ARG A 62 -18.83 -14.96 -9.92
CA ARG A 62 -17.74 -14.03 -9.60
C ARG A 62 -17.85 -12.69 -10.34
N LEU A 63 -18.63 -11.79 -9.78
CA LEU A 63 -18.51 -10.33 -9.94
C LEU A 63 -18.56 -9.77 -8.49
N ASP A 64 -17.73 -8.84 -8.04
CA ASP A 64 -16.82 -7.94 -8.76
C ASP A 64 -15.56 -7.54 -7.95
N THR A 65 -15.03 -8.43 -7.09
CA THR A 65 -13.93 -8.14 -6.13
C THR A 65 -12.60 -7.70 -6.76
N THR A 66 -12.56 -6.43 -7.16
CA THR A 66 -11.36 -5.67 -7.54
C THR A 66 -10.62 -5.20 -6.29
N PHE A 67 -9.32 -4.92 -6.42
CA PHE A 67 -8.48 -4.46 -5.30
C PHE A 67 -8.89 -3.04 -4.85
N GLY A 68 -9.82 -2.95 -3.90
CA GLY A 68 -10.27 -1.65 -3.37
C GLY A 68 -11.24 -1.71 -2.18
N GLY A 69 -10.73 -1.64 -0.95
CA GLY A 69 -11.44 -1.00 0.16
C GLY A 69 -12.68 -1.70 0.75
N ILE A 70 -12.61 -2.99 1.04
CA ILE A 70 -13.74 -3.80 1.59
C ILE A 70 -14.13 -3.41 3.05
N MET A 71 -13.30 -2.60 3.73
CA MET A 71 -13.42 -2.23 5.16
C MET A 71 -14.77 -1.65 5.61
N GLY A 72 -15.58 -1.07 4.70
CA GLY A 72 -16.87 -0.45 5.01
C GLY A 72 -18.09 -1.39 4.96
N ARG A 73 -17.91 -2.68 4.64
CA ARG A 73 -19.04 -3.65 4.57
C ARG A 73 -19.42 -4.27 5.93
N TYR A 74 -18.56 -4.16 6.94
CA TYR A 74 -18.64 -4.97 8.16
C TYR A 74 -18.76 -4.11 9.42
N THR A 75 -19.78 -4.38 10.23
CA THR A 75 -19.99 -3.73 11.54
C THR A 75 -18.92 -4.13 12.54
N GLU A 76 -18.68 -3.32 13.57
CA GLU A 76 -17.66 -3.61 14.58
C GLU A 76 -18.02 -4.86 15.42
N GLN A 77 -19.31 -5.07 15.64
CA GLN A 77 -19.85 -6.25 16.32
C GLN A 77 -19.58 -7.54 15.51
N ALA A 78 -19.74 -7.52 14.18
CA ALA A 78 -19.44 -8.66 13.32
C ALA A 78 -17.92 -8.97 13.29
N LYS A 79 -17.06 -7.94 13.24
CA LYS A 79 -15.60 -8.11 13.36
C LYS A 79 -15.24 -8.76 14.70
N LEU A 80 -15.82 -8.27 15.80
CA LEU A 80 -15.58 -8.80 17.15
C LEU A 80 -16.01 -10.26 17.27
N ALA A 81 -17.22 -10.62 16.84
CA ALA A 81 -17.72 -11.98 16.90
C ALA A 81 -16.83 -12.96 16.12
N ALA A 82 -16.45 -12.63 14.88
CA ALA A 82 -15.59 -13.47 14.05
C ALA A 82 -14.18 -13.62 14.63
N VAL A 83 -13.60 -12.55 15.19
CA VAL A 83 -12.28 -12.61 15.83
C VAL A 83 -12.31 -13.39 17.14
N GLN A 84 -13.33 -13.18 17.98
CA GLN A 84 -13.49 -13.92 19.24
C GLN A 84 -13.69 -15.42 19.01
N GLU A 85 -14.47 -15.81 18.00
CA GLU A 85 -14.62 -17.23 17.67
C GLU A 85 -13.31 -17.86 17.19
N TYR A 86 -12.54 -17.15 16.35
CA TYR A 86 -11.21 -17.63 15.96
C TYR A 86 -10.27 -17.74 17.17
N CYS A 87 -10.26 -16.76 18.06
CA CYS A 87 -9.49 -16.79 19.31
C CYS A 87 -9.93 -17.90 20.27
N ALA A 88 -11.17 -18.39 20.20
CA ALA A 88 -11.64 -19.55 20.95
C ALA A 88 -11.09 -20.89 20.42
N GLY A 89 -10.36 -20.90 19.30
CA GLY A 89 -9.58 -22.06 18.82
C GLY A 89 -10.40 -23.22 18.24
N LYS A 90 -11.73 -23.10 18.17
CA LYS A 90 -12.65 -24.19 17.80
C LYS A 90 -12.67 -24.54 16.30
N ALA A 91 -12.18 -23.65 15.44
CA ALA A 91 -12.27 -23.79 13.99
C ALA A 91 -11.12 -23.04 13.28
N GLY A 92 -10.81 -23.42 12.03
CA GLY A 92 -9.78 -22.77 11.24
C GLY A 92 -10.19 -21.38 10.75
N LEU A 93 -9.20 -20.55 10.43
CA LEU A 93 -9.42 -19.17 9.97
C LEU A 93 -10.25 -19.07 8.68
N ARG A 94 -10.29 -20.14 7.86
CA ARG A 94 -11.19 -20.23 6.68
C ARG A 94 -12.63 -20.53 7.07
N ASP A 95 -12.83 -21.37 8.07
CA ASP A 95 -14.14 -21.89 8.46
C ASP A 95 -14.88 -20.87 9.33
N VAL A 96 -14.14 -20.09 10.13
CA VAL A 96 -14.66 -18.86 10.78
C VAL A 96 -14.99 -17.80 9.72
N ALA A 97 -14.08 -17.53 8.77
CA ALA A 97 -14.33 -16.56 7.70
C ALA A 97 -15.62 -16.88 6.91
N HIS A 98 -15.82 -18.14 6.52
CA HIS A 98 -17.01 -18.56 5.80
C HIS A 98 -18.30 -18.43 6.64
N ARG A 99 -18.29 -18.82 7.92
CA ARG A 99 -19.49 -18.80 8.78
C ARG A 99 -19.95 -17.40 9.20
N HIS A 100 -19.10 -16.39 9.08
CA HIS A 100 -19.44 -14.97 9.31
C HIS A 100 -19.62 -14.16 8.02
N ASP A 101 -19.55 -14.79 6.84
CA ASP A 101 -19.51 -14.14 5.51
C ASP A 101 -18.41 -13.06 5.38
N VAL A 102 -17.25 -13.33 5.99
CA VAL A 102 -16.10 -12.43 6.03
C VAL A 102 -15.02 -12.88 5.05
N ASP A 103 -14.48 -11.94 4.28
CA ASP A 103 -13.26 -12.17 3.48
C ASP A 103 -12.11 -12.71 4.36
N PHE A 104 -11.58 -13.89 4.03
CA PHE A 104 -10.46 -14.53 4.76
C PHE A 104 -9.26 -13.59 4.98
N SER A 105 -8.98 -12.70 4.00
CA SER A 105 -7.92 -11.70 4.11
C SER A 105 -8.23 -10.58 5.10
N CYS A 106 -9.51 -10.21 5.25
CA CYS A 106 -9.99 -9.25 6.24
C CYS A 106 -9.95 -9.84 7.65
N LEU A 107 -10.51 -11.05 7.86
CA LEU A 107 -10.45 -11.72 9.17
C LEU A 107 -8.99 -11.91 9.64
N ARG A 108 -8.09 -12.31 8.74
CA ARG A 108 -6.65 -12.43 9.06
C ARG A 108 -6.01 -11.09 9.49
N GLN A 109 -6.46 -9.96 8.93
CA GLN A 109 -5.98 -8.64 9.35
C GLN A 109 -6.57 -8.23 10.70
N TRP A 110 -7.86 -8.50 10.93
CA TRP A 110 -8.56 -8.18 12.17
C TRP A 110 -7.99 -8.95 13.36
N VAL A 111 -7.75 -10.26 13.21
CA VAL A 111 -7.08 -11.09 14.22
C VAL A 111 -5.70 -10.51 14.59
N ALA A 112 -4.89 -10.11 13.61
CA ALA A 112 -3.57 -9.53 13.86
C ALA A 112 -3.64 -8.16 14.57
N ALA A 113 -4.64 -7.33 14.26
CA ALA A 113 -4.85 -6.06 14.95
C ALA A 113 -5.36 -6.27 16.40
N TYR A 114 -6.27 -7.22 16.60
CA TYR A 114 -6.83 -7.57 17.92
C TYR A 114 -5.79 -8.17 18.86
N GLN A 115 -4.83 -8.95 18.34
CA GLN A 115 -3.71 -9.50 19.11
C GLN A 115 -2.75 -8.43 19.68
N ILE A 116 -2.80 -7.19 19.20
CA ILE A 116 -1.91 -6.09 19.61
C ILE A 116 -2.69 -4.98 20.34
N HIS A 117 -3.83 -4.56 19.78
CA HIS A 117 -4.62 -3.42 20.27
C HIS A 117 -5.99 -3.82 20.85
N GLY A 118 -6.26 -5.12 20.99
CA GLY A 118 -7.56 -5.63 21.45
C GLY A 118 -8.73 -5.10 20.62
N VAL A 119 -9.81 -4.73 21.31
CA VAL A 119 -11.05 -4.20 20.70
C VAL A 119 -10.79 -2.94 19.87
N ALA A 120 -9.88 -2.06 20.28
CA ALA A 120 -9.57 -0.81 19.57
C ALA A 120 -9.02 -1.07 18.14
N GLY A 121 -8.28 -2.17 17.96
CA GLY A 121 -7.73 -2.57 16.65
C GLY A 121 -8.80 -2.89 15.58
N LEU A 122 -10.06 -3.10 15.99
CA LEU A 122 -11.19 -3.48 15.12
C LEU A 122 -12.11 -2.30 14.74
N GLN A 123 -11.96 -1.14 15.39
CA GLN A 123 -12.78 0.04 15.16
C GLN A 123 -12.60 0.62 13.75
N GLU A 124 -13.59 1.35 13.22
CA GLU A 124 -13.46 2.00 11.92
C GLU A 124 -12.47 3.18 11.95
N LYS A 125 -11.31 2.93 11.34
CA LYS A 125 -10.27 3.92 11.11
C LYS A 125 -10.60 4.80 9.91
N LYS A 126 -10.65 6.12 10.15
CA LYS A 126 -10.75 7.15 9.10
C LYS A 126 -9.54 7.08 8.15
N ARG A 127 -9.69 7.59 6.91
CA ARG A 127 -8.61 7.57 5.91
C ARG A 127 -7.54 8.61 6.24
N GLN A 128 -6.46 8.18 6.87
CA GLN A 128 -5.32 9.07 7.19
C GLN A 128 -4.41 9.36 5.99
N ARG A 129 -3.70 10.49 6.07
CA ARG A 129 -2.48 10.77 5.32
C ARG A 129 -1.29 10.53 6.26
N TYR A 130 -0.21 9.98 5.73
CA TYR A 130 1.00 9.68 6.50
C TYR A 130 2.13 10.59 6.01
N SER A 131 2.92 11.17 6.91
CA SER A 131 4.14 11.91 6.59
C SER A 131 5.21 10.96 6.06
N ASP A 132 6.21 11.49 5.35
CA ASP A 132 7.28 10.67 4.77
C ASP A 132 8.23 10.12 5.84
N GLU A 133 8.53 10.92 6.86
CA GLU A 133 9.25 10.48 8.08
C GLU A 133 8.58 9.27 8.77
N PHE A 134 7.24 9.27 8.87
CA PHE A 134 6.51 8.13 9.42
C PHE A 134 6.67 6.89 8.54
N LYS A 135 6.57 7.03 7.21
CA LYS A 135 6.76 5.91 6.27
C LYS A 135 8.15 5.33 6.38
N LEU A 136 9.18 6.18 6.44
CA LEU A 136 10.58 5.78 6.64
C LEU A 136 10.76 5.04 7.97
N THR A 137 10.15 5.53 9.06
CA THR A 137 10.19 4.89 10.38
C THR A 137 9.53 3.50 10.37
N VAL A 138 8.38 3.38 9.70
CA VAL A 138 7.68 2.10 9.51
C VAL A 138 8.50 1.11 8.68
N LEU A 139 9.13 1.57 7.59
CA LEU A 139 9.92 0.73 6.69
C LEU A 139 11.23 0.25 7.34
N LYS A 140 11.94 1.12 8.09
CA LYS A 140 13.13 0.75 8.88
C LYS A 140 12.79 -0.37 9.86
N ARG A 141 11.84 -0.11 10.77
CA ARG A 141 11.41 -1.09 11.78
C ARG A 141 10.94 -2.42 11.16
N MET A 142 10.23 -2.37 10.03
CA MET A 142 9.81 -3.56 9.29
C MET A 142 10.99 -4.41 8.81
N HIS A 143 12.04 -3.77 8.29
CA HIS A 143 13.24 -4.45 7.84
C HIS A 143 14.05 -5.02 9.02
N ASP A 144 14.24 -4.21 10.07
CA ASP A 144 15.11 -4.53 11.21
C ASP A 144 14.52 -5.67 12.07
N GLU A 145 13.21 -5.64 12.35
CA GLU A 145 12.49 -6.71 13.04
C GLU A 145 12.03 -7.84 12.08
N ARG A 146 12.38 -7.76 10.78
CA ARG A 146 11.97 -8.68 9.68
C ARG A 146 10.48 -9.01 9.65
N LEU A 147 9.64 -8.01 9.90
CA LEU A 147 8.18 -8.13 9.98
C LEU A 147 7.55 -8.31 8.60
N SER A 148 6.51 -9.14 8.51
CA SER A 148 5.65 -9.14 7.31
C SER A 148 4.75 -7.89 7.30
N LEU A 149 4.38 -7.42 6.10
CA LEU A 149 3.49 -6.26 5.88
C LEU A 149 2.24 -6.24 6.78
N ARG A 150 1.67 -7.42 7.13
CA ARG A 150 0.51 -7.54 8.01
C ARG A 150 0.84 -7.33 9.49
N GLN A 151 2.00 -7.82 9.96
CA GLN A 151 2.47 -7.57 11.33
C GLN A 151 2.83 -6.09 11.49
N THR A 152 3.58 -5.52 10.53
CA THR A 152 3.90 -4.09 10.49
C THR A 152 2.63 -3.23 10.51
N ALA A 153 1.63 -3.59 9.71
CA ALA A 153 0.36 -2.85 9.68
C ALA A 153 -0.45 -2.97 10.98
N ALA A 154 -0.39 -4.11 11.67
CA ALA A 154 -1.01 -4.26 12.98
C ALA A 154 -0.24 -3.43 14.04
N LEU A 155 1.08 -3.54 14.12
CA LEU A 155 1.94 -2.82 15.07
C LEU A 155 1.79 -1.30 14.98
N PHE A 156 1.82 -0.74 13.76
CA PHE A 156 1.64 0.69 13.51
C PHE A 156 0.18 1.11 13.29
N ASP A 157 -0.78 0.23 13.59
CA ASP A 157 -2.24 0.45 13.52
C ASP A 157 -2.81 0.80 12.11
N ILE A 158 -2.00 0.67 11.05
CA ILE A 158 -2.28 1.08 9.67
C ILE A 158 -3.50 0.35 9.08
N ARG A 159 -4.49 1.10 8.59
CA ARG A 159 -5.80 0.60 8.10
C ARG A 159 -5.70 -0.49 7.03
N GLN A 160 -4.66 -0.50 6.20
CA GLN A 160 -4.50 -1.44 5.07
C GLN A 160 -3.04 -1.85 4.88
N PHE A 161 -2.69 -3.13 5.10
CA PHE A 161 -1.31 -3.61 4.99
C PHE A 161 -0.67 -3.41 3.61
N GLY A 162 -1.48 -3.41 2.53
CA GLY A 162 -1.00 -3.21 1.16
C GLY A 162 -0.36 -1.83 0.90
N ILE A 163 -0.65 -0.82 1.72
CA ILE A 163 -0.06 0.51 1.54
C ILE A 163 1.44 0.54 1.90
N ILE A 164 1.89 -0.36 2.78
CA ILE A 164 3.29 -0.43 3.22
C ILE A 164 4.18 -0.95 2.08
N GLY A 165 3.70 -1.91 1.30
CA GLY A 165 4.42 -2.38 0.09
C GLY A 165 4.49 -1.30 -1.01
N LEU A 166 3.51 -0.40 -1.08
CA LEU A 166 3.58 0.78 -1.95
C LEU A 166 4.60 1.80 -1.44
N TRP A 167 4.72 2.00 -0.12
CA TRP A 167 5.77 2.85 0.45
C TRP A 167 7.16 2.27 0.23
N GLN A 168 7.35 0.96 0.42
CA GLN A 168 8.62 0.29 0.17
C GLN A 168 9.06 0.52 -1.29
N ARG A 169 8.16 0.27 -2.25
CA ARG A 169 8.43 0.52 -3.67
C ARG A 169 8.78 1.98 -3.94
N HIS A 170 8.06 2.95 -3.35
CA HIS A 170 8.39 4.36 -3.53
C HIS A 170 9.73 4.77 -2.89
N TYR A 171 10.17 4.09 -1.84
CA TYR A 171 11.51 4.26 -1.28
C TYR A 171 12.59 3.71 -2.23
N GLU A 172 12.38 2.52 -2.78
CA GLU A 172 13.25 1.90 -3.79
C GLU A 172 13.31 2.71 -5.10
N GLU A 173 12.23 3.42 -5.45
CA GLU A 173 12.14 4.34 -6.60
C GLU A 173 12.68 5.77 -6.31
N GLY A 174 13.21 6.04 -5.10
CA GLY A 174 13.73 7.36 -4.72
C GLY A 174 12.66 8.45 -4.53
N ALA A 175 11.37 8.08 -4.52
CA ALA A 175 10.24 9.02 -4.54
C ALA A 175 9.94 9.71 -3.18
N PHE A 176 10.84 9.59 -2.20
CA PHE A 176 10.85 10.38 -0.97
C PHE A 176 11.95 11.45 -0.94
N ASP A 177 12.90 11.42 -1.88
CA ASP A 177 13.89 12.48 -2.03
C ASP A 177 13.21 13.73 -2.61
N ALA A 178 13.44 14.90 -2.03
CA ALA A 178 12.83 16.16 -2.49
C ALA A 178 13.20 16.55 -3.94
N SER A 179 14.29 15.98 -4.47
CA SER A 179 14.72 16.11 -5.88
C SER A 179 13.93 15.22 -6.84
N SER A 180 13.20 14.21 -6.34
CA SER A 180 12.33 13.38 -7.18
C SER A 180 11.15 14.23 -7.66
N LYS A 181 11.00 14.36 -8.99
CA LYS A 181 9.81 15.01 -9.54
C LYS A 181 8.59 14.21 -9.10
N PRO A 182 7.55 14.84 -8.50
CA PRO A 182 6.38 14.10 -8.06
C PRO A 182 5.83 13.33 -9.27
N PRO A 183 5.57 12.02 -9.15
CA PRO A 183 5.20 11.19 -10.29
C PRO A 183 3.99 11.83 -10.96
N THR A 184 4.20 12.39 -12.15
CA THR A 184 3.16 13.12 -12.85
C THR A 184 2.00 12.15 -12.99
N LYS A 185 0.81 12.60 -12.55
CA LYS A 185 -0.39 11.80 -12.70
C LYS A 185 -0.74 11.77 -14.17
N ALA A 186 -0.06 10.90 -14.91
CA ALA A 186 -0.51 10.27 -16.14
C ALA A 186 -1.75 9.45 -15.79
N GLY A 187 -2.80 10.15 -15.36
CA GLY A 187 -4.10 9.59 -15.11
C GLY A 187 -4.51 8.91 -16.41
N ARG A 188 -4.77 7.60 -16.31
CA ARG A 188 -5.27 6.71 -17.36
C ARG A 188 -5.95 7.57 -18.43
N PRO A 189 -5.36 7.72 -19.64
CA PRO A 189 -5.77 8.76 -20.58
C PRO A 189 -7.27 8.69 -20.72
N ARG A 190 -7.95 9.82 -20.46
CA ARG A 190 -9.41 9.89 -20.55
C ARG A 190 -9.78 9.24 -21.88
N LYS A 191 -10.66 8.25 -21.86
CA LYS A 191 -11.35 7.87 -23.09
C LYS A 191 -12.03 9.16 -23.55
N MET A 192 -11.48 9.78 -24.58
CA MET A 192 -12.14 10.90 -25.23
C MET A 192 -13.48 10.34 -25.69
N THR A 193 -14.56 10.81 -25.07
CA THR A 193 -15.87 10.72 -25.72
C THR A 193 -15.67 11.45 -27.03
N THR A 194 -15.72 10.72 -28.15
CA THR A 194 -15.51 11.32 -29.47
C THR A 194 -16.49 12.48 -29.59
N ALA A 195 -15.96 13.71 -29.62
CA ALA A 195 -16.76 14.84 -30.01
C ALA A 195 -17.25 14.53 -31.41
N LEU A 196 -18.57 14.47 -31.59
CA LEU A 196 -19.16 14.33 -32.91
C LEU A 196 -18.62 15.48 -33.77
N PRO A 197 -18.16 15.23 -35.01
CA PRO A 197 -17.82 16.33 -35.90
C PRO A 197 -19.03 17.26 -36.02
N PRO A 198 -18.82 18.58 -36.16
CA PRO A 198 -19.92 19.53 -36.26
C PRO A 198 -20.88 19.11 -37.38
N VAL A 199 -22.18 19.20 -37.10
CA VAL A 199 -23.23 18.71 -37.99
C VAL A 199 -23.12 19.36 -39.36
N ASN A 200 -23.21 18.53 -40.40
CA ASN A 200 -23.13 18.95 -41.79
C ASN A 200 -24.21 20.01 -42.11
N VAL A 201 -23.80 21.15 -42.66
CA VAL A 201 -24.65 22.28 -43.05
C VAL A 201 -24.33 22.70 -44.48
N PRO A 202 -25.31 23.22 -45.24
CA PRO A 202 -25.55 22.66 -46.57
C PRO A 202 -24.59 23.10 -47.68
N SER A 203 -24.48 22.21 -48.67
CA SER A 203 -24.34 22.48 -50.11
C SER A 203 -24.26 23.96 -50.49
N ILE A 204 -23.05 24.50 -50.47
CA ILE A 204 -22.64 25.57 -51.38
C ILE A 204 -22.08 24.85 -52.60
N ASP A 205 -22.54 25.19 -53.80
CA ASP A 205 -22.28 24.43 -55.03
C ASP A 205 -20.78 24.25 -55.28
N ASP A 206 -20.35 23.02 -55.60
CA ASP A 206 -18.93 22.65 -55.73
C ASP A 206 -18.18 23.51 -56.77
N GLU A 207 -18.90 23.98 -57.80
CA GLU A 207 -18.43 24.90 -58.85
C GLU A 207 -17.95 26.27 -58.31
N SER A 208 -18.34 26.65 -57.09
CA SER A 208 -17.94 27.92 -56.46
C SER A 208 -16.68 27.82 -55.58
N ARG A 209 -16.17 26.60 -55.29
CA ARG A 209 -14.97 26.44 -54.46
C ARG A 209 -13.70 26.80 -55.21
N SER A 210 -12.72 27.35 -54.50
CA SER A 210 -11.41 27.59 -55.10
C SER A 210 -10.71 26.28 -55.45
N ARG A 211 -10.01 26.23 -56.58
CA ARG A 211 -9.22 25.07 -57.01
C ARG A 211 -8.25 24.59 -55.92
N ASP A 212 -7.67 25.52 -55.15
CA ASP A 212 -6.72 25.22 -54.08
C ASP A 212 -7.40 24.66 -52.83
N GLU A 213 -8.67 25.02 -52.59
CA GLU A 213 -9.51 24.49 -51.52
C GLU A 213 -9.85 23.02 -51.79
N LEU A 214 -10.30 22.70 -53.01
CA LEU A 214 -10.55 21.33 -53.47
C LEU A 214 -9.27 20.47 -53.40
N LEU A 215 -8.11 21.03 -53.74
CA LEU A 215 -6.82 20.33 -53.59
C LEU A 215 -6.43 20.09 -52.12
N ALA A 216 -6.75 21.02 -51.22
CA ALA A 216 -6.55 20.85 -49.78
C ALA A 216 -7.46 19.76 -49.19
N GLU A 217 -8.75 19.75 -49.58
CA GLU A 217 -9.71 18.73 -49.16
C GLU A 217 -9.32 17.33 -49.66
N VAL A 218 -9.01 17.18 -50.96
CA VAL A 218 -8.54 15.90 -51.53
C VAL A 218 -7.26 15.42 -50.84
N LYS A 219 -6.37 16.32 -50.41
CA LYS A 219 -5.19 15.98 -49.61
C LYS A 219 -5.56 15.51 -48.20
N GLN A 220 -6.53 16.17 -47.54
CA GLN A 220 -7.04 15.76 -46.23
C GLN A 220 -7.70 14.37 -46.28
N LEU A 221 -8.63 14.16 -47.21
CA LEU A 221 -9.34 12.89 -47.39
C LEU A 221 -8.37 11.72 -47.68
N ARG A 222 -7.31 11.95 -48.48
CA ARG A 222 -6.26 10.94 -48.70
C ARG A 222 -5.50 10.59 -47.41
N MET A 223 -5.16 11.57 -46.59
CA MET A 223 -4.50 11.33 -45.30
C MET A 223 -5.40 10.58 -44.30
N GLU A 224 -6.70 10.89 -44.27
CA GLU A 224 -7.68 10.20 -43.43
C GLU A 224 -7.90 8.75 -43.86
N VAL A 225 -8.09 8.51 -45.16
CA VAL A 225 -8.22 7.15 -45.73
C VAL A 225 -6.97 6.30 -45.42
N ASP A 226 -5.77 6.88 -45.51
CA ASP A 226 -4.53 6.17 -45.16
C ASP A 226 -4.30 6.01 -43.65
N TYR A 227 -4.95 6.82 -42.80
CA TYR A 227 -4.99 6.61 -41.35
C TYR A 227 -5.96 5.47 -40.99
N LEU A 228 -7.15 5.42 -41.59
CA LEU A 228 -8.14 4.36 -41.39
C LEU A 228 -7.58 2.99 -41.80
N LYS A 229 -6.95 2.87 -42.98
CA LYS A 229 -6.25 1.63 -43.40
C LYS A 229 -5.22 1.13 -42.38
N LYS A 230 -4.50 2.05 -41.71
CA LYS A 230 -3.51 1.71 -40.68
C LYS A 230 -4.19 1.23 -39.39
N LEU A 231 -5.32 1.82 -39.00
CA LEU A 231 -6.12 1.33 -37.88
C LEU A 231 -6.67 -0.07 -38.14
N ASP A 232 -7.22 -0.33 -39.33
CA ASP A 232 -7.76 -1.64 -39.70
C ASP A 232 -6.67 -2.72 -39.72
N ALA A 233 -5.49 -2.42 -40.27
CA ALA A 233 -4.35 -3.33 -40.22
C ALA A 233 -3.94 -3.69 -38.78
N LEU A 234 -3.98 -2.72 -37.85
CA LEU A 234 -3.72 -2.95 -36.43
C LEU A 234 -4.86 -3.74 -35.74
N ALA A 235 -6.12 -3.51 -36.11
CA ALA A 235 -7.28 -4.24 -35.59
C ALA A 235 -7.22 -5.72 -36.03
N GLN A 236 -7.02 -5.98 -37.33
CA GLN A 236 -6.83 -7.32 -37.87
C GLN A 236 -5.62 -8.03 -37.23
N LYS A 237 -4.49 -7.34 -37.04
CA LYS A 237 -3.31 -7.91 -36.37
C LYS A 237 -3.62 -8.35 -34.93
N LYS A 238 -4.38 -7.54 -34.16
CA LYS A 238 -4.84 -7.91 -32.81
C LYS A 238 -5.78 -9.12 -32.83
N GLN A 239 -6.74 -9.17 -33.77
CA GLN A 239 -7.66 -10.31 -33.92
C GLN A 239 -6.91 -11.62 -34.27
N ARG A 240 -5.98 -11.59 -35.23
CA ARG A 240 -5.16 -12.75 -35.61
C ARG A 240 -4.34 -13.28 -34.43
N ILE A 241 -3.73 -12.40 -33.64
CA ILE A 241 -2.98 -12.77 -32.42
C ILE A 241 -3.92 -13.42 -31.38
N ALA A 242 -5.14 -12.89 -31.18
CA ALA A 242 -6.12 -13.47 -30.26
C ALA A 242 -6.59 -14.86 -30.71
N GLN A 243 -6.84 -15.05 -32.01
CA GLN A 243 -7.18 -16.36 -32.58
C GLN A 243 -6.04 -17.37 -32.44
N GLN A 244 -4.80 -16.97 -32.71
CA GLN A 244 -3.63 -17.83 -32.54
C GLN A 244 -3.43 -18.29 -31.09
N LYS A 245 -3.70 -17.42 -30.11
CA LYS A 245 -3.67 -17.80 -28.68
C LYS A 245 -4.78 -18.80 -28.33
N LYS A 246 -5.99 -18.62 -28.87
CA LYS A 246 -7.11 -19.57 -28.68
C LYS A 246 -6.92 -20.93 -29.36
N ARG A 247 -6.04 -21.04 -30.36
CA ARG A 247 -5.71 -22.31 -31.06
C ARG A 247 -4.46 -23.03 -30.51
N LYS A 248 -3.88 -22.52 -29.42
CA LYS A 248 -2.68 -23.06 -28.74
C LYS A 248 -2.91 -23.31 -27.24
N SER A 249 -4.18 -23.38 -26.84
CA SER A 249 -4.69 -23.61 -25.49
C SER A 249 -5.92 -24.52 -25.58
#